data_AF-A0A081PDE4-F1
#
_entry.id   AF-A0A081PDE4-F1
#
_cell.length_a   1.000
_cell.length_b   1.000
_cell.length_c   1.000
_cell.angle_alpha   90.00
_cell.angle_beta   90.00
_cell.angle_gamma   90.00
#
_symmetry.space_group_name_H-M   'P 1'
#
loop_
_entity.id
_entity.type
_entity.pdbx_description
1 polymer ?
#
loop_
_entity_poly.entity_id
_entity_poly.type
_entity_poly.pdbx_seq_one_letter_code
_entity_poly.pdbx_strand_id
1 'polypeptide(L)'
;MEDTEGGRYKDYRMNKTLIIKHLALATLSYLLMGCSGNSNLQNSKNIETNSLVNTYIKSIHSQGVIQISDSPCGAVNRDCLNEIFTKYKFDVPFEETFQAQETDTVAWTKAIIDTDSVKILNSAEVKFIKETPTFGGDESIDKTFYVISNPIFSKDHRFAILNKYFYCGGRCGNGSVLIYEKKGGEWILREEVCPIVS
;
A
#
# COMPACT_ATOMS: atom_id res chain seq x y z
N MET A 1 -55.24 26.63 66.11
CA MET A 1 -54.38 25.47 65.81
C MET A 1 -54.92 24.86 64.54
N GLU A 2 -54.01 24.44 63.66
CA GLU A 2 -54.23 23.81 62.35
C GLU A 2 -54.38 24.76 61.16
N ASP A 3 -53.21 25.12 60.62
CA ASP A 3 -53.02 25.63 59.26
C ASP A 3 -53.00 24.46 58.26
N THR A 4 -53.73 24.63 57.17
CA THR A 4 -53.79 23.76 55.99
C THR A 4 -52.76 24.17 54.93
N GLU A 5 -51.89 23.24 54.51
CA GLU A 5 -51.15 23.34 53.25
C GLU A 5 -51.43 22.10 52.36
N GLY A 6 -52.17 22.33 51.28
CA GLY A 6 -52.42 21.34 50.22
C GLY A 6 -51.64 21.68 48.95
N GLY A 7 -50.56 20.93 48.70
CA GLY A 7 -49.68 21.09 47.55
C GLY A 7 -50.32 20.66 46.22
N ARG A 8 -50.11 21.48 45.19
CA ARG A 8 -50.64 21.30 43.82
C ARG A 8 -49.58 20.65 42.92
N TYR A 9 -49.76 19.38 42.57
CA TYR A 9 -48.91 18.68 41.59
C TYR A 9 -49.15 19.24 40.17
N LYS A 10 -48.07 19.61 39.46
CA LYS A 10 -48.11 20.00 38.04
C LYS A 10 -47.86 18.78 37.16
N ASP A 11 -48.82 18.51 36.28
CA ASP A 11 -48.82 17.44 35.29
C ASP A 11 -47.88 17.81 34.12
N TYR A 12 -46.78 17.08 33.95
CA TYR A 12 -45.83 17.22 32.84
C TYR A 12 -46.20 16.25 31.71
N ARG A 13 -47.18 16.62 30.86
CA ARG A 13 -47.36 15.98 29.55
C ARG A 13 -46.27 16.44 28.59
N MET A 14 -45.14 15.74 28.59
CA MET A 14 -44.16 15.88 27.51
C MET A 14 -44.71 15.30 26.20
N ASN A 15 -44.66 16.12 25.16
CA ASN A 15 -45.18 15.85 23.83
C ASN A 15 -44.28 14.82 23.11
N LYS A 16 -44.63 13.53 23.18
CA LYS A 16 -43.86 12.39 22.65
C LYS A 16 -43.41 12.56 21.19
N THR A 17 -44.17 13.33 20.41
CA THR A 17 -43.90 13.62 18.99
C THR A 17 -42.67 14.51 18.78
N LEU A 18 -42.30 15.35 19.75
CA LEU A 18 -41.14 16.25 19.66
C LEU A 18 -39.83 15.48 19.90
N ILE A 19 -39.84 14.52 20.83
CA ILE A 19 -38.67 13.71 21.19
C ILE A 19 -38.25 12.80 20.04
N ILE A 20 -39.22 12.22 19.32
CA ILE A 20 -38.94 11.32 18.18
C ILE A 20 -38.28 12.06 17.02
N LYS A 21 -38.69 13.31 16.75
CA LYS A 21 -38.09 14.14 15.68
C LYS A 21 -36.63 14.50 15.98
N HIS A 22 -36.29 14.78 17.24
CA HIS A 22 -34.92 15.08 17.62
C HIS A 22 -34.01 13.85 17.62
N LEU A 23 -34.53 12.66 17.97
CA LEU A 23 -33.75 11.41 17.86
C LEU A 23 -33.41 11.06 16.40
N ALA A 24 -34.36 11.24 15.48
CA ALA A 24 -34.17 10.95 14.05
C ALA A 24 -33.17 11.90 13.36
N LEU A 25 -33.11 13.16 13.79
CA LEU A 25 -32.13 14.14 13.29
C LEU A 25 -30.70 13.85 13.81
N ALA A 26 -30.58 13.38 15.06
CA ALA A 26 -29.29 13.04 15.64
C ALA A 26 -28.65 11.80 14.99
N THR A 27 -29.44 10.77 14.66
CA THR A 27 -28.93 9.57 13.96
C THR A 27 -28.54 9.85 12.52
N LEU A 28 -29.26 10.73 11.82
CA LEU A 28 -28.90 11.15 10.46
C LEU A 28 -27.58 11.96 10.43
N SER A 29 -27.31 12.73 11.47
CA SER A 29 -26.07 13.50 11.62
C SER A 29 -24.85 12.59 11.86
N TYR A 30 -25.00 11.51 12.63
CA TYR A 30 -23.95 10.52 12.86
C TYR A 30 -23.62 9.69 11.61
N LEU A 31 -24.61 9.41 10.75
CA LEU A 31 -24.39 8.70 9.49
C LEU A 31 -23.62 9.52 8.45
N LEU A 32 -23.79 10.85 8.44
CA LEU A 32 -23.09 11.73 7.49
C LEU A 32 -21.63 12.00 7.88
N MET A 33 -21.29 11.93 9.17
CA MET A 33 -19.90 12.08 9.64
C MET A 33 -19.03 10.81 9.42
N GLY A 34 -19.65 9.64 9.19
CA GLY A 34 -18.95 8.36 9.05
C GLY A 34 -18.29 8.09 7.69
N CYS A 35 -18.62 8.84 6.63
CA CYS A 35 -18.19 8.51 5.27
C CYS A 35 -16.96 9.28 4.75
N SER A 36 -16.42 10.24 5.50
CA SER A 36 -15.34 11.13 5.02
C SER A 36 -13.91 10.64 5.37
N GLY A 37 -13.77 9.67 6.27
CA GLY A 37 -12.45 9.24 6.78
C GLY A 37 -11.63 8.38 5.80
N ASN A 38 -12.29 7.62 4.91
CA ASN A 38 -11.62 6.56 4.15
C ASN A 38 -10.89 7.07 2.89
N SER A 39 -11.41 8.11 2.24
CA SER A 39 -10.80 8.68 1.02
C SER A 39 -9.48 9.39 1.28
N ASN A 40 -9.35 10.09 2.41
CA ASN A 40 -8.14 10.81 2.78
C ASN A 40 -6.97 9.87 3.12
N LEU A 41 -7.25 8.75 3.80
CA LEU A 41 -6.22 7.76 4.15
C LEU A 41 -5.69 7.05 2.90
N GLN A 42 -6.58 6.63 2.00
CA GLN A 42 -6.19 5.98 0.75
C GLN A 42 -5.37 6.93 -0.14
N ASN A 43 -5.73 8.21 -0.20
CA ASN A 43 -4.96 9.22 -0.92
C ASN A 43 -3.56 9.40 -0.34
N SER A 44 -3.42 9.48 0.99
CA SER A 44 -2.11 9.58 1.63
C SER A 44 -1.23 8.37 1.33
N LYS A 45 -1.79 7.15 1.42
CA LYS A 45 -1.06 5.92 1.09
C LYS A 45 -0.59 5.92 -0.37
N ASN A 46 -1.46 6.31 -1.30
CA ASN A 46 -1.10 6.40 -2.72
C ASN A 46 0.02 7.42 -2.96
N ILE A 47 -0.01 8.59 -2.31
CA ILE A 47 1.05 9.61 -2.42
C ILE A 47 2.39 9.05 -1.93
N GLU A 48 2.40 8.37 -0.78
CA GLU A 48 3.62 7.76 -0.22
C GLU A 48 4.17 6.64 -1.12
N THR A 49 3.29 5.76 -1.60
CA THR A 49 3.63 4.70 -2.56
C THR A 49 4.24 5.29 -3.83
N ASN A 50 3.58 6.29 -4.43
CA ASN A 50 4.06 6.95 -5.64
C ASN A 50 5.45 7.57 -5.41
N SER A 51 5.64 8.26 -4.28
CA SER A 51 6.92 8.89 -3.94
C SER A 51 8.05 7.86 -3.82
N LEU A 52 7.82 6.76 -3.09
CA LEU A 52 8.79 5.69 -2.91
C LEU A 52 9.12 4.97 -4.23
N VAL A 53 8.10 4.58 -4.98
CA VAL A 53 8.26 3.84 -6.23
C VAL A 53 8.97 4.67 -7.28
N ASN A 54 8.64 5.97 -7.39
CA ASN A 54 9.39 6.87 -8.27
C ASN A 54 10.84 7.03 -7.85
N THR A 55 11.14 6.99 -6.54
CA THR A 55 12.52 7.00 -6.04
C THR A 55 13.27 5.74 -6.48
N TYR A 56 12.66 4.56 -6.37
CA TYR A 56 13.23 3.31 -6.87
C TYR A 56 13.44 3.34 -8.40
N ILE A 57 12.43 3.76 -9.16
CA ILE A 57 12.51 3.83 -10.62
C ILE A 57 13.66 4.74 -11.05
N LYS A 58 13.80 5.92 -10.43
CA LYS A 58 14.92 6.83 -10.70
C LYS A 58 16.28 6.18 -10.42
N SER A 59 16.39 5.31 -9.41
CA SER A 59 17.66 4.65 -9.10
C SER A 59 18.06 3.56 -10.11
N ILE A 60 17.10 3.01 -10.87
CA ILE A 60 17.37 2.04 -11.95
C ILE A 60 17.32 2.66 -13.37
N HIS A 61 16.86 3.91 -13.49
CA HIS A 61 16.67 4.64 -14.74
C HIS A 61 17.95 4.87 -15.56
N SER A 62 19.14 4.77 -14.96
CA SER A 62 20.40 4.89 -15.70
C SER A 62 20.61 3.79 -16.75
N GLN A 63 19.72 2.81 -16.85
CA GLN A 63 19.84 1.63 -17.72
C GLN A 63 19.01 1.71 -19.03
N GLY A 64 18.24 2.78 -19.26
CA GLY A 64 17.39 2.93 -20.45
C GLY A 64 15.89 2.78 -20.18
N VAL A 65 15.13 2.29 -21.17
CA VAL A 65 13.68 2.04 -21.00
C VAL A 65 13.49 0.89 -20.03
N ILE A 66 12.76 1.13 -18.95
CA ILE A 66 12.48 0.14 -17.91
C ILE A 66 11.14 -0.52 -18.22
N GLN A 67 11.09 -1.84 -18.22
CA GLN A 67 9.82 -2.58 -18.24
C GLN A 67 9.46 -3.02 -16.81
N ILE A 68 8.22 -2.78 -16.37
CA ILE A 68 7.72 -3.17 -15.04
C ILE A 68 6.42 -3.95 -15.20
N SER A 69 6.29 -5.10 -14.56
CA SER A 69 5.03 -5.84 -14.49
C SER A 69 3.98 -5.05 -13.73
N ASP A 70 2.74 -5.03 -14.24
CA ASP A 70 1.58 -4.47 -13.54
C ASP A 70 1.21 -5.23 -12.26
N SER A 71 1.70 -6.46 -12.13
CA SER A 71 1.38 -7.37 -11.05
C SER A 71 2.51 -7.37 -10.03
N PRO A 72 2.22 -7.26 -8.72
CA PRO A 72 3.27 -7.22 -7.71
C PRO A 72 4.00 -8.56 -7.59
N CYS A 73 5.24 -8.52 -7.11
CA CYS A 73 5.95 -9.74 -6.75
C CYS A 73 5.38 -10.33 -5.44
N GLY A 74 5.67 -11.61 -5.20
CA GLY A 74 5.17 -12.32 -4.01
C GLY A 74 5.66 -11.71 -2.68
N ALA A 75 5.04 -12.18 -1.60
CA ALA A 75 5.36 -11.76 -0.25
C ALA A 75 6.85 -11.97 0.09
N VAL A 76 7.37 -11.10 0.96
CA VAL A 76 8.73 -11.27 1.49
C VAL A 76 8.74 -12.52 2.38
N ASN A 77 9.78 -13.33 2.24
CA ASN A 77 9.94 -14.51 3.09
C ASN A 77 9.86 -14.13 4.58
N ARG A 78 9.13 -14.93 5.37
CA ARG A 78 8.89 -14.70 6.80
C ARG A 78 10.16 -14.46 7.60
N ASP A 79 11.21 -15.24 7.37
CA ASP A 79 12.46 -15.15 8.12
C ASP A 79 13.18 -13.83 7.82
N CYS A 80 13.21 -13.45 6.53
CA CYS A 80 13.73 -12.16 6.10
C CYS A 80 12.95 -10.99 6.73
N LEU A 81 11.62 -11.06 6.70
CA LEU A 81 10.77 -10.01 7.24
C LEU A 81 10.95 -9.87 8.76
N ASN A 82 11.10 -10.99 9.49
CA ASN A 82 11.41 -11.00 10.92
C ASN A 82 12.76 -10.34 11.22
N GLU A 83 13.81 -10.61 10.43
CA GLU A 83 15.13 -10.00 10.59
C GLU A 83 15.04 -8.48 10.42
N ILE A 84 14.37 -8.02 9.36
CA ILE A 84 14.15 -6.59 9.09
C ILE A 84 13.41 -5.94 10.25
N PHE A 85 12.33 -6.56 10.71
CA PHE A 85 11.50 -6.00 11.79
C PHE A 85 12.27 -5.86 13.09
N THR A 86 13.09 -6.86 13.40
CA THR A 86 13.97 -6.86 14.59
C THR A 86 15.02 -5.76 14.49
N LYS A 87 15.69 -5.62 13.35
CA LYS A 87 16.78 -4.68 13.14
C LYS A 87 16.30 -3.22 13.10
N TYR A 88 15.22 -2.96 12.39
CA TYR A 88 14.71 -1.60 12.15
C TYR A 88 13.63 -1.17 13.14
N LYS A 89 13.21 -2.07 14.05
CA LYS A 89 12.15 -1.83 15.03
C LYS A 89 10.89 -1.30 14.35
N PHE A 90 10.41 -2.05 13.35
CA PHE A 90 9.14 -1.73 12.72
C PHE A 90 8.03 -1.81 13.77
N ASP A 91 7.37 -0.67 14.04
CA ASP A 91 6.29 -0.55 15.02
C ASP A 91 4.94 -1.11 14.50
N VAL A 92 4.99 -2.15 13.65
CA VAL A 92 3.83 -2.82 13.06
C VAL A 92 3.86 -4.29 13.49
N PRO A 93 2.73 -4.88 13.93
CA PRO A 93 2.68 -6.31 14.16
C PRO A 93 3.11 -7.08 12.91
N PHE A 94 4.03 -8.04 13.08
CA PHE A 94 4.52 -8.89 12.00
C PHE A 94 3.37 -9.49 11.20
N GLU A 95 2.37 -10.05 11.89
CA GLU A 95 1.26 -10.75 11.26
C GLU A 95 0.38 -9.81 10.43
N GLU A 96 0.12 -8.59 10.93
CA GLU A 96 -0.64 -7.58 10.18
C GLU A 96 0.09 -7.20 8.89
N THR A 97 1.41 -7.04 8.96
CA THR A 97 2.23 -6.74 7.78
C THR A 97 2.25 -7.89 6.78
N PHE A 98 2.48 -9.11 7.27
CA PHE A 98 2.57 -10.29 6.42
C PHE A 98 1.26 -10.52 5.67
N GLN A 99 0.11 -10.40 6.35
CA GLN A 99 -1.22 -10.50 5.73
C GLN A 99 -1.50 -9.33 4.77
N ALA A 100 -1.03 -8.12 5.07
CA ALA A 100 -1.17 -6.98 4.18
C ALA A 100 -0.43 -7.18 2.85
N GLN A 101 0.70 -7.90 2.83
CA GLN A 101 1.42 -8.22 1.60
C GLN A 101 0.61 -9.12 0.66
N GLU A 102 -0.21 -10.01 1.21
CA GLU A 102 -1.01 -10.96 0.42
C GLU A 102 -2.32 -10.34 -0.08
N THR A 103 -2.84 -9.35 0.65
CA THR A 103 -4.15 -8.74 0.37
C THR A 103 -4.06 -7.42 -0.37
N ASP A 104 -2.94 -6.71 -0.28
CA ASP A 104 -2.70 -5.48 -1.04
C ASP A 104 -2.26 -5.83 -2.47
N THR A 105 -3.23 -5.89 -3.37
CA THR A 105 -3.03 -6.26 -4.79
C THR A 105 -3.08 -5.05 -5.72
N VAL A 106 -2.66 -3.87 -5.25
CA VAL A 106 -2.61 -2.68 -6.13
C VAL A 106 -1.78 -3.02 -7.35
N ALA A 107 -2.41 -2.94 -8.52
CA ALA A 107 -1.76 -3.09 -9.79
C ALA A 107 -1.02 -1.80 -10.14
N TRP A 108 0.18 -1.93 -10.68
CA TRP A 108 0.95 -0.77 -11.13
C TRP A 108 0.29 -0.16 -12.35
N THR A 109 0.01 1.14 -12.28
CA THR A 109 -0.60 1.90 -13.38
C THR A 109 0.26 3.12 -13.70
N LYS A 110 0.05 3.70 -14.88
CA LYS A 110 0.67 4.98 -15.25
C LYS A 110 0.30 6.14 -14.30
N ALA A 111 -0.80 6.03 -13.56
CA ALA A 111 -1.16 7.03 -12.56
C ALA A 111 -0.26 6.97 -11.31
N ILE A 112 0.36 5.81 -11.06
CA ILE A 112 1.30 5.58 -9.95
C ILE A 112 2.73 5.85 -10.43
N ILE A 113 3.04 5.40 -11.65
CA ILE A 113 4.35 5.52 -12.31
C ILE A 113 4.21 6.50 -13.48
N ASP A 114 4.43 7.77 -13.18
CA ASP A 114 4.29 8.87 -14.15
C ASP A 114 5.63 9.19 -14.81
N THR A 115 6.09 8.29 -15.68
CA THR A 115 7.29 8.55 -16.48
C THR A 115 7.27 7.80 -17.81
N ASP A 116 7.60 8.53 -18.88
CA ASP A 116 7.69 7.98 -20.25
C ASP A 116 8.80 6.95 -20.41
N SER A 117 9.75 6.89 -19.47
CA SER A 117 10.83 5.92 -19.45
C SER A 117 10.43 4.55 -18.92
N VAL A 118 9.18 4.37 -18.47
CA VAL A 118 8.67 3.11 -17.95
C VAL A 118 7.55 2.56 -18.84
N LYS A 119 7.75 1.34 -19.32
CA LYS A 119 6.72 0.52 -19.95
C LYS A 119 6.10 -0.39 -18.89
N ILE A 120 4.81 -0.23 -18.63
CA ILE A 120 4.05 -1.17 -17.80
C ILE A 120 3.62 -2.35 -18.66
N LEU A 121 3.95 -3.56 -18.21
CA LEU A 121 3.60 -4.82 -18.86
C LEU A 121 2.43 -5.47 -18.15
N ASN A 122 1.38 -5.80 -18.90
CA ASN A 122 0.28 -6.56 -18.35
C ASN A 122 0.63 -8.05 -18.18
N SER A 123 -0.22 -8.78 -17.44
CA SER A 123 -0.05 -10.23 -17.21
C SER A 123 0.11 -11.06 -18.49
N ALA A 124 -0.56 -10.71 -19.59
CA ALA A 124 -0.44 -11.43 -20.86
C ALA A 124 0.92 -11.17 -21.54
N GLU A 125 1.41 -9.92 -21.51
CA GLU A 125 2.75 -9.58 -22.00
C GLU A 125 3.85 -10.26 -21.18
N VAL A 126 3.73 -10.25 -19.85
CA VAL A 126 4.67 -10.94 -18.95
C VAL A 126 4.69 -12.44 -19.25
N LYS A 127 3.52 -13.07 -19.42
CA LYS A 127 3.42 -14.48 -19.78
C LYS A 127 4.09 -14.76 -21.13
N PHE A 128 3.81 -13.94 -22.14
CA PHE A 128 4.42 -14.06 -23.46
C PHE A 128 5.95 -13.96 -23.40
N ILE A 129 6.50 -12.99 -22.67
CA ILE A 129 7.95 -12.83 -22.48
C ILE A 129 8.55 -14.06 -21.79
N LYS A 130 7.88 -14.60 -20.77
CA LYS A 130 8.35 -15.78 -20.03
C LYS A 130 8.35 -17.06 -20.86
N GLU A 131 7.35 -17.24 -21.72
CA GLU A 131 7.18 -18.43 -22.56
C GLU A 131 8.02 -18.37 -23.85
N THR A 132 8.54 -17.19 -24.22
CA THR A 132 9.38 -17.03 -25.40
C THR A 132 10.71 -17.78 -25.24
N PRO A 133 11.07 -18.70 -26.14
CA PRO A 133 12.29 -19.49 -26.05
C PRO A 133 13.54 -18.62 -25.88
N THR A 134 14.44 -19.03 -25.00
CA THR A 134 15.71 -18.30 -24.77
C THR A 134 16.71 -18.48 -25.92
N PHE A 135 16.60 -19.58 -26.70
CA PHE A 135 17.46 -19.88 -27.86
C PHE A 135 16.67 -19.88 -29.16
N GLY A 136 17.20 -19.19 -30.18
CA GLY A 136 16.61 -19.17 -31.54
C GLY A 136 15.33 -18.35 -31.68
N GLY A 137 14.96 -17.57 -30.66
CA GLY A 137 13.86 -16.61 -30.72
C GLY A 137 14.29 -15.27 -31.32
N ASP A 138 13.31 -14.46 -31.70
CA ASP A 138 13.51 -13.10 -32.20
C ASP A 138 14.31 -12.25 -31.20
N GLU A 139 15.52 -11.83 -31.61
CA GLU A 139 16.42 -10.99 -30.81
C GLU A 139 15.86 -9.57 -30.59
N SER A 140 14.80 -9.19 -31.31
CA SER A 140 14.14 -7.89 -31.12
C SER A 140 13.27 -7.81 -29.86
N ILE A 141 12.94 -8.95 -29.23
CA ILE A 141 12.13 -8.97 -28.02
C ILE A 141 13.07 -8.80 -26.81
N ASP A 142 12.99 -7.62 -26.17
CA ASP A 142 13.60 -7.41 -24.86
C ASP A 142 12.84 -8.26 -23.82
N LYS A 143 13.54 -9.27 -23.29
CA LYS A 143 13.02 -10.23 -22.32
C LYS A 143 13.24 -9.79 -20.87
N THR A 144 13.65 -8.55 -20.66
CA THR A 144 13.95 -8.03 -19.34
C THR A 144 12.79 -7.21 -18.79
N PHE A 145 12.46 -7.43 -17.51
CA PHE A 145 11.51 -6.59 -16.79
C PHE A 145 11.68 -6.73 -15.28
N TYR A 146 11.22 -5.73 -14.55
CA TYR A 146 11.15 -5.72 -13.10
C TYR A 146 9.75 -6.10 -12.62
N VAL A 147 9.69 -6.73 -11.46
CA VAL A 147 8.48 -6.98 -10.69
C VAL A 147 8.74 -6.40 -9.30
N ILE A 148 7.88 -5.50 -8.84
CA ILE A 148 8.03 -4.82 -7.55
C ILE A 148 6.79 -5.08 -6.70
N SER A 149 6.96 -5.35 -5.41
CA SER A 149 5.83 -5.55 -4.49
C SER A 149 5.18 -4.23 -4.13
N ASN A 150 3.95 -4.28 -3.62
CA ASN A 150 3.43 -3.15 -2.87
C ASN A 150 4.35 -2.85 -1.68
N PRO A 151 4.63 -1.57 -1.37
CA PRO A 151 5.50 -1.24 -0.25
C PRO A 151 4.81 -1.52 1.08
N ILE A 152 5.59 -2.00 2.04
CA ILE A 152 5.17 -2.00 3.45
C ILE A 152 5.73 -0.75 4.09
N PHE A 153 4.87 0.04 4.72
CA PHE A 153 5.29 1.18 5.52
C PHE A 153 5.30 0.85 7.00
N SER A 154 6.27 1.40 7.74
CA SER A 154 6.17 1.47 9.20
C SER A 154 4.98 2.36 9.59
N LYS A 155 4.41 2.15 10.78
CA LYS A 155 3.25 2.90 11.27
C LYS A 155 3.46 4.43 11.29
N ASP A 156 4.70 4.85 11.52
CA ASP A 156 5.13 6.24 11.53
C ASP A 156 5.58 6.77 10.16
N HIS A 157 5.50 5.94 9.10
CA HIS A 157 5.94 6.23 7.75
C HIS A 157 7.42 6.68 7.63
N ARG A 158 8.26 6.32 8.61
CA ARG A 158 9.71 6.58 8.55
C ARG A 158 10.48 5.54 7.76
N PHE A 159 10.02 4.29 7.72
CA PHE A 159 10.65 3.21 6.98
C PHE A 159 9.68 2.59 5.98
N ALA A 160 10.25 2.06 4.90
CA ALA A 160 9.50 1.26 3.95
C ALA A 160 10.30 0.04 3.47
N ILE A 161 9.59 -1.04 3.19
CA ILE A 161 10.14 -2.27 2.61
C ILE A 161 9.55 -2.42 1.22
N LEU A 162 10.42 -2.64 0.23
CA LEU A 162 10.03 -2.88 -1.15
C LEU A 162 10.73 -4.15 -1.65
N ASN A 163 9.96 -5.19 -1.97
CA ASN A 163 10.53 -6.38 -2.60
C ASN A 163 10.66 -6.12 -4.11
N LYS A 164 11.81 -6.47 -4.69
CA LYS A 164 12.04 -6.39 -6.13
C LYS A 164 12.49 -7.73 -6.68
N TYR A 165 12.14 -7.96 -7.92
CA TYR A 165 12.65 -9.05 -8.73
C TYR A 165 12.93 -8.56 -10.14
N PHE A 166 14.09 -8.90 -10.68
CA PHE A 166 14.46 -8.66 -12.06
C PHE A 166 14.42 -9.99 -12.80
N TYR A 167 13.66 -10.01 -13.90
CA TYR A 167 13.60 -11.15 -14.81
C TYR A 167 14.42 -10.81 -16.06
N CYS A 168 15.29 -11.72 -16.50
CA CYS A 168 16.01 -11.61 -17.78
C CYS A 168 16.09 -12.94 -18.54
N GLY A 169 14.96 -13.64 -18.63
CA GLY A 169 14.86 -14.94 -19.32
C GLY A 169 15.33 -16.11 -18.46
N GLY A 170 15.61 -17.26 -19.09
CA GLY A 170 15.93 -18.52 -18.39
C GLY A 170 17.36 -18.64 -17.84
N ARG A 171 18.13 -17.55 -17.78
CA ARG A 171 19.57 -17.58 -17.40
C ARG A 171 19.97 -16.58 -16.34
N CYS A 172 19.13 -15.58 -16.07
CA CYS A 172 19.42 -14.61 -15.06
C CYS A 172 18.09 -14.10 -14.48
N GLY A 173 18.03 -14.10 -13.16
CA GLY A 173 16.90 -13.63 -12.41
C GLY A 173 17.39 -13.40 -11.00
N ASN A 174 17.23 -12.18 -10.52
CA ASN A 174 17.65 -11.83 -9.18
C ASN A 174 16.64 -10.90 -8.54
N GLY A 175 16.37 -11.14 -7.28
CA GLY A 175 15.53 -10.31 -6.46
C GLY A 175 16.21 -9.97 -5.15
N SER A 176 15.58 -9.07 -4.43
CA SER A 176 16.06 -8.61 -3.13
C SER A 176 14.97 -7.82 -2.44
N VAL A 177 15.14 -7.62 -1.15
CA VAL A 177 14.30 -6.74 -0.35
C VAL A 177 15.06 -5.43 -0.12
N LEU A 178 14.44 -4.32 -0.51
CA LEU A 178 14.98 -2.98 -0.35
C LEU A 178 14.38 -2.33 0.89
N ILE A 179 15.23 -1.73 1.71
CA ILE A 179 14.82 -0.99 2.91
C ILE A 179 15.09 0.48 2.68
N TYR A 180 14.04 1.28 2.74
CA TYR A 180 14.09 2.72 2.60
C TYR A 180 13.83 3.40 3.94
N GLU A 181 14.48 4.55 4.16
CA GLU A 181 14.18 5.45 5.26
C GLU A 181 13.83 6.84 4.71
N LYS A 182 12.79 7.43 5.28
CA LYS A 182 12.35 8.77 4.92
C LYS A 182 13.15 9.82 5.69
N LYS A 183 13.87 10.68 4.99
CA LYS A 183 14.62 11.80 5.56
C LYS A 183 14.30 13.10 4.83
N GLY A 184 13.89 14.11 5.57
CA GLY A 184 13.55 15.41 4.96
C GLY A 184 12.41 15.33 3.95
N GLY A 185 11.53 14.34 4.04
CA GLY A 185 10.44 14.10 3.09
C GLY A 185 10.79 13.19 1.92
N GLU A 186 12.07 12.82 1.74
CA GLU A 186 12.54 12.00 0.64
C GLU A 186 12.85 10.58 1.10
N TRP A 187 12.64 9.60 0.22
CA TRP A 187 12.98 8.21 0.47
C TRP A 187 14.44 7.95 0.09
N ILE A 188 15.21 7.40 1.02
CA ILE A 188 16.63 7.09 0.81
C ILE A 188 16.82 5.59 1.03
N LEU A 189 17.40 4.92 0.03
CA LEU A 189 17.76 3.50 0.16
C LEU A 189 18.81 3.37 1.28
N ARG A 190 18.50 2.53 2.27
CA ARG A 190 19.42 2.22 3.37
C ARG A 190 20.23 0.99 3.08
N GLU A 191 19.55 -0.07 2.67
CA GLU A 191 20.19 -1.34 2.34
C GLU A 191 19.33 -2.20 1.43
N GLU A 192 20.01 -3.12 0.77
CA GLU A 192 19.43 -4.23 0.03
C GLU A 192 19.79 -5.52 0.77
N VAL A 193 18.77 -6.29 1.15
CA VAL A 193 18.91 -7.51 1.95
C VAL A 193 18.18 -8.67 1.29
N CYS A 194 18.39 -9.87 1.84
CA CYS A 194 17.69 -11.09 1.43
C CYS A 194 17.76 -11.33 -0.09
N PRO A 195 18.96 -11.55 -0.64
CA PRO A 195 19.12 -11.81 -2.06
C PRO A 195 18.33 -13.06 -2.46
N ILE A 196 17.56 -12.93 -3.53
CA ILE A 196 16.78 -14.00 -4.15
C ILE A 196 17.49 -14.31 -5.46
N VAL A 197 17.95 -15.55 -5.63
CA VAL A 197 18.56 -16.02 -6.87
C VAL A 197 17.65 -17.08 -7.45
N SER A 198 17.30 -16.94 -8.73
CA SER A 198 16.53 -17.93 -9.47
C SER A 198 17.37 -18.68 -10.49
#